data_AF-A0A2V6JMH5-F1
#
_entry.id   AF-A0A2V6JMH5-F1
#
_cell.length_a   1.000
_cell.length_b   1.000
_cell.length_c   1.000
_cell.angle_alpha   90.00
_cell.angle_beta   90.00
_cell.angle_gamma   90.00
#
_symmetry.space_group_name_H-M   'P 1'
#
loop_
_entity.id
_entity.type
_entity.pdbx_description
1 polymer ?
#
loop_
_entity_poly.entity_id
_entity_poly.type
_entity_poly.pdbx_seq_one_letter_code
_entity_poly.pdbx_strand_id
1 'polypeptide(L)'
;MISTTPAISRRQQIATQFTGGIAIAFLAIAAIFVAPTVLRAAPPLPGAVFTTDSTCSGVDLNIYGDKHDVYLDGGPSHPGAASLPDGNYYVQVTDPSGACVLGTSVGASDPTPFKVSGNGTSIPCIQLCAVLINGLGACAANGVDLNCGYNDTTNPGGEYKVWVSSVSTFDNNSTKTDNFKVKSNGGNPPETATLCVNKFYDANANGIDDDGQPINGWKYEVFADDNLIIDAETYHCSVVDPGTYHVIEGTPVELTWVHTTDSTVNVTLAADETKTVDFGNLCLGAGGGLTLGFWSNKNGQALETANDFTNLTNLCLRTATGADQNFTGTLAQNKTALNSFLLNANATNMANMLSAQLAAMYLNVAHNKVSGTALVHTGGCGNTGFDGSFITITDLIGAASTELCLHPLTKSGSPFRAYQECLKNALDNANNNINFVQPTPCTFTFPTN
;
A
#
# COMPACT_ATOMS: atom_id res chain seq x y z
N MET A 1 -28.21 -31.51 49.45
CA MET A 1 -29.01 -31.04 48.31
C MET A 1 -28.06 -30.40 47.31
N ILE A 2 -27.94 -31.03 46.14
CA ILE A 2 -27.39 -30.56 44.86
C ILE A 2 -25.99 -29.93 44.90
N SER A 3 -25.02 -30.72 44.45
CA SER A 3 -23.64 -30.36 44.09
C SER A 3 -23.50 -30.49 42.56
N THR A 4 -22.91 -29.50 41.91
CA THR A 4 -22.38 -29.65 40.54
C THR A 4 -21.04 -28.93 40.42
N THR A 5 -20.01 -29.70 40.08
CA THR A 5 -18.72 -29.25 39.53
C THR A 5 -18.54 -29.85 38.13
N PRO A 6 -17.68 -29.26 37.27
CA PRO A 6 -17.79 -29.35 35.81
C PRO A 6 -17.01 -30.54 35.21
N ALA A 7 -17.38 -30.94 33.99
CA ALA A 7 -16.70 -31.98 33.22
C ALA A 7 -15.97 -31.41 31.99
N ILE A 8 -14.67 -31.69 31.95
CA ILE A 8 -13.73 -31.54 30.84
C ILE A 8 -13.86 -32.77 29.93
N SER A 9 -13.93 -32.58 28.60
CA SER A 9 -13.96 -33.67 27.61
C SER A 9 -12.62 -33.80 26.89
N ARG A 10 -11.96 -34.96 27.05
CA ARG A 10 -10.85 -35.46 26.20
C ARG A 10 -11.41 -36.52 25.24
N ARG A 11 -11.06 -36.42 23.95
CA ARG A 11 -11.31 -37.44 22.91
C ARG A 11 -10.34 -38.62 23.05
N GLN A 12 -10.84 -39.85 22.91
CA GLN A 12 -10.06 -41.07 22.69
C GLN A 12 -10.10 -41.50 21.21
N GLN A 13 -8.96 -41.99 20.72
CA GLN A 13 -8.76 -42.68 19.44
C GLN A 13 -9.20 -44.15 19.55
N ILE A 14 -9.69 -44.75 18.46
CA ILE A 14 -9.53 -46.19 18.18
C ILE A 14 -9.28 -46.40 16.68
N ALA A 15 -8.20 -47.12 16.40
CA ALA A 15 -7.77 -47.66 15.12
C ALA A 15 -8.17 -49.14 15.00
N THR A 16 -8.24 -49.67 13.77
CA THR A 16 -7.78 -51.01 13.28
C THR A 16 -8.44 -51.26 11.91
N GLN A 17 -7.72 -51.23 10.78
CA GLN A 17 -7.00 -52.35 10.12
C GLN A 17 -7.80 -53.66 10.04
N PHE A 18 -8.04 -54.20 8.83
CA PHE A 18 -7.48 -55.49 8.39
C PHE A 18 -7.72 -55.75 6.89
N THR A 19 -6.71 -56.39 6.31
CA THR A 19 -6.43 -56.83 4.94
C THR A 19 -7.32 -57.97 4.41
N GLY A 20 -7.38 -58.12 3.08
CA GLY A 20 -7.54 -59.44 2.45
C GLY A 20 -8.28 -59.41 1.11
N GLY A 21 -7.54 -59.53 0.00
CA GLY A 21 -8.12 -59.80 -1.33
C GLY A 21 -8.41 -61.28 -1.56
N ILE A 22 -9.22 -61.58 -2.57
CA ILE A 22 -9.05 -62.63 -3.61
C ILE A 22 -10.26 -62.58 -4.56
N ALA A 23 -9.96 -62.76 -5.85
CA ALA A 23 -10.83 -62.69 -7.02
C ALA A 23 -11.85 -63.83 -7.15
N ILE A 24 -12.85 -63.68 -8.04
CA ILE A 24 -13.14 -64.53 -9.22
C ILE A 24 -14.57 -64.29 -9.78
N ALA A 25 -14.62 -63.88 -11.07
CA ALA A 25 -15.51 -64.27 -12.17
C ALA A 25 -17.06 -64.12 -12.17
N PHE A 26 -17.49 -63.38 -13.21
CA PHE A 26 -18.58 -63.62 -14.18
C PHE A 26 -20.06 -63.64 -13.72
N LEU A 27 -20.79 -62.59 -14.11
CA LEU A 27 -22.10 -62.75 -14.76
C LEU A 27 -22.41 -61.55 -15.67
N ALA A 28 -22.51 -61.82 -16.97
CA ALA A 28 -22.92 -60.88 -17.98
C ALA A 28 -24.44 -60.63 -17.89
N ILE A 29 -24.84 -59.38 -17.67
CA ILE A 29 -26.18 -58.89 -17.96
C ILE A 29 -26.02 -57.75 -18.96
N ALA A 30 -26.48 -58.01 -20.19
CA ALA A 30 -26.61 -57.01 -21.23
C ALA A 30 -27.71 -56.02 -20.84
N ALA A 31 -27.32 -54.88 -20.28
CA ALA A 31 -28.17 -53.70 -20.19
C ALA A 31 -27.94 -52.85 -21.44
N ILE A 32 -28.92 -52.81 -22.32
CA ILE A 32 -29.02 -51.84 -23.41
C ILE A 32 -29.12 -50.46 -22.76
N PHE A 33 -28.00 -49.76 -22.62
CA PHE A 33 -27.99 -48.33 -22.37
C PHE A 33 -28.31 -47.64 -23.70
N VAL A 34 -29.56 -47.22 -23.87
CA VAL A 34 -29.88 -46.15 -24.79
C VAL A 34 -29.20 -44.90 -24.22
N ALA A 35 -28.01 -44.58 -24.71
CA ALA A 35 -27.37 -43.32 -24.37
C ALA A 35 -28.28 -42.19 -24.86
N PRO A 36 -28.77 -41.30 -23.97
CA PRO A 36 -29.29 -40.04 -24.47
C PRO A 36 -28.11 -39.35 -25.16
N THR A 37 -28.29 -38.98 -26.42
CA THR A 37 -27.43 -38.00 -27.08
C THR A 37 -27.57 -36.70 -26.31
N VAL A 38 -26.79 -36.55 -25.25
CA VAL A 38 -26.58 -35.26 -24.62
C VAL A 38 -25.92 -34.41 -25.70
N LEU A 39 -26.63 -33.42 -26.24
CA LEU A 39 -25.98 -32.34 -26.98
C LEU A 39 -24.97 -31.71 -26.01
N ARG A 40 -23.71 -32.17 -26.05
CA ARG A 40 -22.62 -31.44 -25.42
C ARG A 40 -22.43 -30.19 -26.25
N ALA A 41 -22.65 -29.03 -25.64
CA ALA A 41 -22.21 -27.77 -26.22
C ALA A 41 -20.70 -27.91 -26.55
N ALA A 42 -20.30 -27.41 -27.72
CA ALA A 42 -18.89 -27.40 -28.09
C ALA A 42 -18.07 -26.66 -27.02
N PRO A 43 -16.86 -27.13 -26.68
CA PRO A 43 -15.99 -26.42 -25.74
C PRO A 43 -15.74 -24.99 -26.28
N PRO A 44 -15.54 -23.99 -25.38
CA PRO A 44 -15.24 -22.64 -25.82
C PRO A 44 -13.96 -22.64 -26.66
N LEU A 45 -13.90 -21.76 -27.67
CA LEU A 45 -12.71 -21.54 -28.49
C LEU A 45 -11.51 -21.35 -27.54
N PRO A 46 -10.45 -22.16 -27.63
CA PRO A 46 -9.25 -21.98 -26.81
C PRO A 46 -8.35 -20.89 -27.40
N GLY A 47 -7.37 -20.43 -26.61
CA GLY A 47 -6.40 -19.40 -27.02
C GLY A 47 -6.80 -17.96 -26.66
N ALA A 48 -6.00 -17.02 -27.14
CA ALA A 48 -6.17 -15.57 -26.99
C ALA A 48 -5.86 -14.85 -28.31
N VAL A 49 -6.27 -13.59 -28.40
CA VAL A 49 -5.94 -12.67 -29.49
C VAL A 49 -5.48 -11.36 -28.88
N PHE A 50 -4.62 -10.64 -29.58
CA PHE A 50 -4.07 -9.38 -29.09
C PHE A 50 -4.05 -8.36 -30.21
N THR A 51 -4.39 -7.13 -29.89
CA THR A 51 -4.06 -6.01 -30.74
C THR A 51 -2.58 -5.70 -30.63
N THR A 52 -1.98 -5.36 -31.75
CA THR A 52 -0.54 -5.09 -31.89
C THR A 52 -0.30 -4.01 -32.94
N ASP A 53 0.96 -3.65 -33.17
CA ASP A 53 1.37 -2.75 -34.26
C ASP A 53 1.74 -3.54 -35.53
N SER A 54 2.16 -2.82 -36.58
CA SER A 54 2.55 -3.44 -37.85
C SER A 54 3.69 -4.47 -37.78
N THR A 55 4.41 -4.55 -36.66
CA THR A 55 5.50 -5.51 -36.47
C THR A 55 5.00 -6.87 -35.97
N CYS A 56 3.81 -6.93 -35.35
CA CYS A 56 3.23 -8.12 -34.75
C CYS A 56 4.23 -8.90 -33.88
N SER A 57 5.08 -8.16 -33.15
CA SER A 57 6.19 -8.68 -32.35
C SER A 57 6.01 -8.49 -30.85
N GLY A 58 5.06 -7.63 -30.44
CA GLY A 58 4.73 -7.33 -29.05
C GLY A 58 3.52 -8.11 -28.54
N VAL A 59 3.47 -8.32 -27.22
CA VAL A 59 2.20 -8.57 -26.52
C VAL A 59 1.48 -7.25 -26.33
N ASP A 60 0.16 -7.29 -26.53
CA ASP A 60 -0.86 -6.30 -26.17
C ASP A 60 -0.40 -4.84 -25.98
N LEU A 61 -0.47 -4.05 -27.06
CA LEU A 61 -0.18 -2.62 -26.98
C LEU A 61 -1.36 -1.79 -26.44
N ASN A 62 -2.60 -2.31 -26.50
CA ASN A 62 -3.86 -1.73 -26.02
C ASN A 62 -4.22 -0.26 -26.40
N ILE A 63 -3.30 0.55 -26.91
CA ILE A 63 -3.47 2.00 -27.14
C ILE A 63 -2.72 2.41 -28.42
N TYR A 64 -3.45 3.03 -29.33
CA TYR A 64 -2.99 3.44 -30.66
C TYR A 64 -3.31 4.91 -30.90
N GLY A 65 -2.52 5.56 -31.74
CA GLY A 65 -2.80 6.95 -32.11
C GLY A 65 -3.72 7.13 -33.30
N ASP A 66 -3.74 6.16 -34.19
CA ASP A 66 -4.62 6.11 -35.35
C ASP A 66 -5.22 4.71 -35.50
N LYS A 67 -6.44 4.63 -36.04
CA LYS A 67 -7.10 3.36 -36.34
C LYS A 67 -6.31 2.53 -37.35
N HIS A 68 -5.52 3.16 -38.22
CA HIS A 68 -4.64 2.49 -39.17
C HIS A 68 -3.45 1.80 -38.50
N ASP A 69 -3.12 2.14 -37.25
CA ASP A 69 -2.01 1.51 -36.54
C ASP A 69 -2.41 0.24 -35.79
N VAL A 70 -3.70 -0.10 -35.79
CA VAL A 70 -4.24 -1.27 -35.09
C VAL A 70 -4.13 -2.51 -35.96
N TYR A 71 -3.21 -3.39 -35.58
CA TYR A 71 -3.08 -4.73 -36.11
C TYR A 71 -3.63 -5.73 -35.10
N LEU A 72 -3.99 -6.92 -35.58
CA LEU A 72 -4.49 -8.02 -34.76
C LEU A 72 -3.64 -9.24 -35.00
N ASP A 73 -3.19 -9.85 -33.91
CA ASP A 73 -2.40 -11.08 -33.90
C ASP A 73 -2.93 -12.11 -32.88
N GLY A 74 -2.25 -13.26 -32.81
CA GLY A 74 -2.57 -14.38 -31.91
C GLY A 74 -1.60 -14.54 -30.73
N GLY A 75 -0.74 -13.55 -30.44
CA GLY A 75 0.24 -13.54 -29.35
C GLY A 75 1.58 -14.21 -29.66
N PRO A 76 2.55 -14.22 -28.72
CA PRO A 76 3.93 -14.66 -28.96
C PRO A 76 4.06 -16.09 -29.49
N SER A 77 4.91 -16.30 -30.50
CA SER A 77 5.19 -17.63 -31.05
C SER A 77 6.24 -18.40 -30.24
N HIS A 78 5.81 -19.33 -29.40
CA HIS A 78 6.69 -20.35 -28.80
C HIS A 78 5.96 -21.69 -28.64
N PRO A 79 6.68 -22.83 -28.53
CA PRO A 79 6.05 -24.11 -28.21
C PRO A 79 5.21 -23.99 -26.92
N GLY A 80 3.91 -24.28 -27.00
CA GLY A 80 2.96 -24.14 -25.88
C GLY A 80 2.26 -22.78 -25.74
N ALA A 81 2.42 -21.85 -26.70
CA ALA A 81 1.73 -20.57 -26.70
C ALA A 81 0.20 -20.69 -26.86
N ALA A 82 -0.53 -19.73 -26.28
CA ALA A 82 -2.00 -19.66 -26.27
C ALA A 82 -2.59 -19.17 -27.62
N SER A 83 -2.09 -19.69 -28.74
CA SER A 83 -2.62 -19.36 -30.07
C SER A 83 -4.00 -20.00 -30.28
N LEU A 84 -4.84 -19.39 -31.11
CA LEU A 84 -6.07 -20.02 -31.59
C LEU A 84 -5.72 -21.32 -32.35
N PRO A 85 -6.64 -22.30 -32.42
CA PRO A 85 -6.48 -23.46 -33.30
C PRO A 85 -6.24 -23.05 -34.76
N ASP A 86 -5.66 -23.95 -35.55
CA ASP A 86 -5.57 -23.76 -37.01
C ASP A 86 -6.98 -23.60 -37.61
N GLY A 87 -7.18 -22.54 -38.39
CA GLY A 87 -8.48 -22.18 -38.91
C GLY A 87 -8.54 -20.78 -39.51
N ASN A 88 -9.68 -20.47 -40.13
CA ASN A 88 -9.98 -19.14 -40.66
C ASN A 88 -11.11 -18.53 -39.83
N TYR A 89 -10.93 -17.30 -39.38
CA TYR A 89 -11.79 -16.66 -38.39
C TYR A 89 -12.36 -15.34 -38.89
N TYR A 90 -13.61 -15.09 -38.52
CA TYR A 90 -14.29 -13.81 -38.68
C TYR A 90 -13.76 -12.80 -37.67
N VAL A 91 -13.75 -11.52 -38.04
CA VAL A 91 -13.29 -10.43 -37.16
C VAL A 91 -14.35 -9.35 -37.10
N GLN A 92 -14.59 -8.77 -35.92
CA GLN A 92 -15.37 -7.54 -35.78
C GLN A 92 -14.79 -6.63 -34.72
N VAL A 93 -15.09 -5.34 -34.83
CA VAL A 93 -14.79 -4.33 -33.82
C VAL A 93 -16.11 -3.75 -33.32
N THR A 94 -16.26 -3.65 -32.00
CA THR A 94 -17.43 -3.09 -31.34
C THR A 94 -17.01 -1.98 -30.36
N ASP A 95 -18.01 -1.29 -29.80
CA ASP A 95 -17.83 -0.57 -28.55
C ASP A 95 -17.47 -1.54 -27.40
N PRO A 96 -17.03 -1.05 -26.22
CA PRO A 96 -16.60 -1.91 -25.12
C PRO A 96 -17.71 -2.83 -24.58
N SER A 97 -18.97 -2.43 -24.71
CA SER A 97 -20.10 -3.27 -24.28
C SER A 97 -20.35 -4.47 -25.18
N GLY A 98 -19.89 -4.44 -26.44
CA GLY A 98 -20.21 -5.44 -27.46
C GLY A 98 -21.55 -5.23 -28.15
N ALA A 99 -22.34 -4.23 -27.76
CA ALA A 99 -23.67 -3.99 -28.28
C ALA A 99 -23.67 -3.30 -29.64
N CYS A 100 -22.68 -2.44 -29.90
CA CYS A 100 -22.59 -1.63 -31.10
C CYS A 100 -21.45 -2.14 -32.01
N VAL A 101 -21.79 -2.71 -33.16
CA VAL A 101 -20.80 -3.15 -34.16
C VAL A 101 -20.31 -1.95 -34.97
N LEU A 102 -19.02 -1.63 -34.83
CA LEU A 102 -18.34 -0.51 -35.48
C LEU A 102 -17.70 -0.93 -36.81
N GLY A 103 -17.30 -2.19 -36.96
CA GLY A 103 -16.84 -2.78 -38.22
C GLY A 103 -16.81 -4.30 -38.15
N THR A 104 -16.90 -4.98 -39.30
CA THR A 104 -16.95 -6.44 -39.36
C THR A 104 -16.37 -6.97 -40.67
N SER A 105 -15.83 -8.19 -40.66
CA SER A 105 -15.43 -8.89 -41.87
C SER A 105 -16.60 -9.62 -42.53
N VAL A 106 -17.74 -9.79 -41.85
CA VAL A 106 -18.91 -10.49 -42.40
C VAL A 106 -19.44 -9.74 -43.62
N GLY A 107 -19.35 -10.36 -44.80
CA GLY A 107 -19.74 -9.74 -46.07
C GLY A 107 -18.64 -8.91 -46.75
N ALA A 108 -17.44 -8.84 -46.17
CA ALA A 108 -16.25 -8.30 -46.83
C ALA A 108 -15.78 -9.24 -47.97
N SER A 109 -14.82 -8.77 -48.77
CA SER A 109 -14.22 -9.55 -49.86
C SER A 109 -13.49 -10.80 -49.36
N ASP A 110 -12.88 -10.74 -48.18
CA ASP A 110 -12.42 -11.89 -47.40
C ASP A 110 -13.17 -11.93 -46.06
N PRO A 111 -14.23 -12.76 -45.94
CA PRO A 111 -15.01 -12.83 -44.71
C PRO A 111 -14.26 -13.38 -43.50
N THR A 112 -13.15 -14.09 -43.70
CA THR A 112 -12.37 -14.73 -42.64
C THR A 112 -10.89 -14.34 -42.73
N PRO A 113 -10.56 -13.05 -42.50
CA PRO A 113 -9.23 -12.51 -42.78
C PRO A 113 -8.16 -12.99 -41.77
N PHE A 114 -8.57 -13.42 -40.57
CA PHE A 114 -7.64 -13.90 -39.54
C PHE A 114 -7.41 -15.40 -39.72
N LYS A 115 -6.23 -15.79 -40.21
CA LYS A 115 -5.92 -17.16 -40.63
C LYS A 115 -4.76 -17.72 -39.82
N VAL A 116 -5.01 -18.77 -39.07
CA VAL A 116 -4.02 -19.46 -38.23
C VAL A 116 -3.65 -20.79 -38.89
N SER A 117 -2.35 -21.06 -39.00
CA SER A 117 -1.85 -22.31 -39.57
C SER A 117 -0.54 -22.76 -38.92
N GLY A 118 -0.18 -24.02 -39.13
CA GLY A 118 1.08 -24.59 -38.63
C GLY A 118 1.03 -25.01 -37.16
N ASN A 119 -0.16 -25.34 -36.64
CA ASN A 119 -0.43 -25.55 -35.21
C ASN A 119 -0.15 -24.28 -34.38
N GLY A 120 -0.63 -23.12 -34.84
CA GLY A 120 -0.45 -21.84 -34.14
C GLY A 120 0.93 -21.18 -34.31
N THR A 121 1.81 -21.71 -35.18
CA THR A 121 3.14 -21.11 -35.43
C THR A 121 3.12 -20.02 -36.50
N SER A 122 2.16 -20.04 -37.42
CA SER A 122 1.93 -18.94 -38.36
C SER A 122 0.88 -18.01 -37.77
N ILE A 123 1.33 -16.91 -37.19
CA ILE A 123 0.45 -15.91 -36.61
C ILE A 123 -0.04 -14.97 -37.72
N PRO A 124 -1.36 -14.76 -37.87
CA PRO A 124 -1.87 -13.72 -38.76
C PRO A 124 -1.50 -12.34 -38.20
N CYS A 125 -1.03 -11.46 -39.06
CA CYS A 125 -0.75 -10.06 -38.74
C CYS A 125 -1.61 -9.23 -39.69
N ILE A 126 -2.81 -8.85 -39.21
CA ILE A 126 -3.81 -8.19 -40.06
C ILE A 126 -4.12 -6.79 -39.55
N GLN A 127 -4.12 -5.81 -40.45
CA GLN A 127 -4.51 -4.44 -40.14
C GLN A 127 -6.04 -4.33 -40.12
N LEU A 128 -6.63 -3.91 -39.00
CA LEU A 128 -8.09 -3.91 -38.83
C LEU A 128 -8.80 -2.97 -39.83
N CYS A 129 -8.26 -1.77 -40.09
CA CYS A 129 -8.85 -0.87 -41.09
C CYS A 129 -8.90 -1.46 -42.50
N ALA A 130 -7.98 -2.36 -42.85
CA ALA A 130 -7.89 -2.90 -44.20
C ALA A 130 -8.81 -4.12 -44.43
N VAL A 131 -9.08 -4.89 -43.37
CA VAL A 131 -9.79 -6.18 -43.48
C VAL A 131 -11.27 -6.11 -43.12
N LEU A 132 -11.70 -5.03 -42.47
CA LEU A 132 -13.08 -4.82 -42.06
C LEU A 132 -13.84 -3.93 -43.03
N ILE A 133 -15.17 -4.04 -42.99
CA ILE A 133 -16.10 -3.07 -43.56
C ILE A 133 -16.92 -2.43 -42.44
N ASN A 134 -17.27 -1.15 -42.64
CA ASN A 134 -17.93 -0.37 -41.59
C ASN A 134 -19.24 -1.00 -41.12
N GLY A 135 -19.43 -0.96 -39.81
CA GLY A 135 -20.67 -1.33 -39.15
C GLY A 135 -21.77 -0.30 -39.35
N LEU A 136 -22.88 -0.47 -38.63
CA LEU A 136 -24.04 0.41 -38.77
C LEU A 136 -23.68 1.85 -38.36
N GLY A 137 -23.99 2.82 -39.22
CA GLY A 137 -23.68 4.24 -38.95
C GLY A 137 -24.35 4.80 -37.68
N ALA A 138 -25.43 4.18 -37.20
CA ALA A 138 -26.07 4.53 -35.93
C ALA A 138 -25.21 4.23 -34.69
N CYS A 139 -24.21 3.35 -34.83
CA CYS A 139 -23.25 3.01 -33.79
C CYS A 139 -22.01 3.92 -33.81
N ALA A 140 -21.84 4.74 -34.84
CA ALA A 140 -20.64 5.55 -35.05
C ALA A 140 -20.75 6.92 -34.36
N ALA A 141 -19.69 7.35 -33.68
CA ALA A 141 -19.66 8.68 -33.05
C ALA A 141 -19.75 9.84 -34.06
N ASN A 142 -19.10 9.69 -35.21
CA ASN A 142 -18.95 10.73 -36.23
C ASN A 142 -19.60 10.36 -37.58
N GLY A 143 -20.52 9.40 -37.57
CA GLY A 143 -21.02 8.78 -38.80
C GLY A 143 -20.02 7.78 -39.40
N VAL A 144 -20.31 7.29 -40.61
CA VAL A 144 -19.49 6.25 -41.24
C VAL A 144 -18.12 6.81 -41.64
N ASP A 145 -17.05 6.17 -41.18
CA ASP A 145 -15.68 6.54 -41.56
C ASP A 145 -15.30 5.87 -42.88
N LEU A 146 -15.19 6.65 -43.96
CA LEU A 146 -14.86 6.11 -45.29
C LEU A 146 -13.37 5.76 -45.47
N ASN A 147 -12.50 6.17 -44.53
CA ASN A 147 -11.06 5.95 -44.63
C ASN A 147 -10.59 4.70 -43.90
N CYS A 148 -11.44 4.08 -43.07
CA CYS A 148 -11.12 2.88 -42.30
C CYS A 148 -12.28 1.88 -42.36
N GLY A 149 -11.96 0.58 -42.26
CA GLY A 149 -12.94 -0.51 -42.21
C GLY A 149 -13.82 -0.57 -40.96
N TYR A 150 -13.64 0.33 -39.98
CA TYR A 150 -14.50 0.42 -38.80
C TYR A 150 -14.66 1.87 -38.30
N ASN A 151 -15.83 2.15 -37.77
CA ASN A 151 -16.26 3.48 -37.33
C ASN A 151 -15.65 3.88 -35.98
N ASP A 152 -15.65 5.20 -35.70
CA ASP A 152 -15.26 5.71 -34.39
C ASP A 152 -16.23 5.27 -33.29
N THR A 153 -15.68 4.84 -32.16
CA THR A 153 -16.44 4.48 -30.95
C THR A 153 -17.10 5.69 -30.33
N THR A 154 -18.32 5.52 -29.80
CA THR A 154 -19.00 6.54 -28.98
C THR A 154 -18.50 6.57 -27.54
N ASN A 155 -17.63 5.63 -27.15
CA ASN A 155 -16.99 5.63 -25.84
C ASN A 155 -16.07 6.86 -25.69
N PRO A 156 -16.27 7.71 -24.66
CA PRO A 156 -15.48 8.94 -24.49
C PRO A 156 -13.97 8.71 -24.29
N GLY A 157 -13.58 7.53 -23.79
CA GLY A 157 -12.18 7.13 -23.60
C GLY A 157 -11.50 6.59 -24.86
N GLY A 158 -12.19 6.62 -26.01
CA GLY A 158 -11.68 6.10 -27.28
C GLY A 158 -11.53 4.59 -27.28
N GLU A 159 -12.28 3.86 -26.44
CA GLU A 159 -12.15 2.42 -26.25
C GLU A 159 -13.01 1.60 -27.22
N TYR A 160 -12.43 0.51 -27.71
CA TYR A 160 -12.96 -0.46 -28.65
C TYR A 160 -12.76 -1.86 -28.10
N LYS A 161 -13.51 -2.82 -28.66
CA LYS A 161 -13.30 -4.25 -28.44
C LYS A 161 -13.22 -4.97 -29.78
N VAL A 162 -12.13 -5.66 -30.04
CA VAL A 162 -11.98 -6.55 -31.19
C VAL A 162 -12.43 -7.95 -30.81
N TRP A 163 -13.05 -8.65 -31.75
CA TRP A 163 -13.54 -10.02 -31.60
C TRP A 163 -13.03 -10.87 -32.76
N VAL A 164 -12.60 -12.10 -32.47
CA VAL A 164 -12.19 -13.11 -33.45
C VAL A 164 -12.98 -14.39 -33.21
N SER A 165 -13.74 -14.84 -34.21
CA SER A 165 -14.73 -15.91 -34.07
C SER A 165 -14.65 -16.97 -35.16
N SER A 166 -14.90 -18.24 -34.80
CA SER A 166 -15.03 -19.34 -35.76
C SER A 166 -16.39 -19.36 -36.48
N VAL A 167 -17.35 -18.52 -36.06
CA VAL A 167 -18.68 -18.40 -36.66
C VAL A 167 -19.05 -16.93 -36.89
N SER A 168 -19.82 -16.65 -37.94
CA SER A 168 -20.19 -15.28 -38.32
C SER A 168 -21.17 -14.60 -37.36
N THR A 169 -21.77 -15.33 -36.43
CA THR A 169 -22.70 -14.81 -35.41
C THR A 169 -21.99 -14.33 -34.15
N PHE A 170 -20.66 -14.51 -34.04
CA PHE A 170 -19.85 -14.15 -32.87
C PHE A 170 -20.41 -14.71 -31.55
N ASP A 171 -20.90 -15.95 -31.58
CA ASP A 171 -21.39 -16.63 -30.38
C ASP A 171 -20.29 -16.67 -29.30
N ASN A 172 -20.68 -16.48 -28.04
CA ASN A 172 -19.74 -16.37 -26.92
C ASN A 172 -18.74 -17.53 -26.82
N ASN A 173 -19.19 -18.77 -27.10
CA ASN A 173 -18.33 -19.95 -27.03
C ASN A 173 -17.41 -20.11 -28.26
N SER A 174 -17.61 -19.32 -29.30
CA SER A 174 -16.85 -19.43 -30.55
C SER A 174 -15.88 -18.27 -30.75
N THR A 175 -15.71 -17.40 -29.74
CA THR A 175 -15.09 -16.09 -29.93
C THR A 175 -14.02 -15.79 -28.87
N LYS A 176 -13.00 -15.05 -29.27
CA LYS A 176 -12.03 -14.36 -28.39
C LYS A 176 -12.08 -12.87 -28.60
N THR A 177 -11.70 -12.14 -27.57
CA THR A 177 -11.74 -10.68 -27.58
C THR A 177 -10.46 -10.10 -27.02
N ASP A 178 -10.17 -8.90 -27.49
CA ASP A 178 -9.22 -7.99 -26.88
C ASP A 178 -9.81 -6.58 -26.89
N ASN A 179 -9.39 -5.73 -25.95
CA ASN A 179 -9.80 -4.33 -25.93
C ASN A 179 -8.67 -3.47 -26.49
N PHE A 180 -8.98 -2.28 -27.01
CA PHE A 180 -7.95 -1.32 -27.38
C PHE A 180 -8.49 0.10 -27.38
N LYS A 181 -7.62 1.10 -27.38
CA LYS A 181 -7.97 2.52 -27.47
C LYS A 181 -7.35 3.17 -28.69
N VAL A 182 -8.08 4.09 -29.32
CA VAL A 182 -7.52 4.99 -30.35
C VAL A 182 -7.69 6.43 -29.88
N LYS A 183 -6.57 7.14 -29.67
CA LYS A 183 -6.54 8.53 -29.17
C LYS A 183 -6.02 9.45 -30.28
N SER A 184 -6.83 10.40 -30.75
CA SER A 184 -6.48 11.36 -31.79
C SER A 184 -5.23 12.18 -31.43
N ASN A 185 -4.05 11.76 -31.94
CA ASN A 185 -2.72 12.44 -32.01
C ASN A 185 -1.51 11.47 -31.99
N GLY A 186 -1.68 10.15 -31.80
CA GLY A 186 -0.56 9.25 -31.47
C GLY A 186 0.17 8.55 -32.63
N GLY A 187 0.66 9.28 -33.64
CA GLY A 187 1.50 8.68 -34.70
C GLY A 187 2.91 8.24 -34.27
N ASN A 188 3.16 8.10 -32.97
CA ASN A 188 4.38 7.55 -32.37
C ASN A 188 3.96 6.35 -31.49
N PRO A 189 4.87 5.39 -31.19
CA PRO A 189 4.61 4.39 -30.16
C PRO A 189 4.01 5.08 -28.93
N PRO A 190 3.06 4.44 -28.21
CA PRO A 190 2.29 5.09 -27.15
C PRO A 190 3.26 5.93 -26.32
N GLU A 191 3.02 7.25 -26.27
CA GLU A 191 3.86 8.11 -25.45
C GLU A 191 3.77 7.53 -24.04
N THR A 192 4.90 7.03 -23.53
CA THR A 192 4.96 6.42 -22.20
C THR A 192 5.69 7.34 -21.25
N ALA A 193 5.36 7.27 -19.98
CA ALA A 193 6.12 7.84 -18.89
C ALA A 193 6.58 6.73 -17.94
N THR A 194 7.55 7.02 -17.08
CA THR A 194 8.02 6.11 -16.04
C THR A 194 7.71 6.70 -14.67
N LEU A 195 6.91 5.98 -13.88
CA LEU A 195 6.66 6.27 -12.48
C LEU A 195 7.49 5.33 -11.62
N CYS A 196 8.43 5.88 -10.86
CA CYS A 196 9.13 5.14 -9.81
C CYS A 196 8.53 5.49 -8.44
N VAL A 197 8.44 4.50 -7.54
CA VAL A 197 8.05 4.71 -6.16
C VAL A 197 9.16 4.23 -5.25
N ASN A 198 9.64 5.14 -4.42
CA ASN A 198 10.71 4.93 -3.46
C ASN A 198 10.17 5.11 -2.03
N LYS A 199 10.75 4.32 -1.11
CA LYS A 199 10.46 4.42 0.32
C LYS A 199 11.80 4.53 1.05
N PHE A 200 11.91 5.50 1.93
CA PHE A 200 13.10 5.69 2.76
C PHE A 200 12.75 5.73 4.24
N TYR A 201 13.74 5.36 5.06
CA TYR A 201 13.67 5.45 6.50
C TYR A 201 14.26 6.78 6.96
N ASP A 202 13.40 7.61 7.50
CA ASP A 202 13.71 8.97 7.92
C ASP A 202 14.08 8.99 9.41
N ALA A 203 15.28 8.55 9.73
CA ALA A 203 15.77 8.43 11.10
C ALA A 203 15.90 9.79 11.80
N ASN A 204 16.02 10.89 11.05
CA ASN A 204 16.11 12.24 11.58
C ASN A 204 14.76 13.01 11.57
N ALA A 205 13.71 12.39 11.00
CA ALA A 205 12.34 12.88 10.86
C ALA A 205 12.14 14.11 9.95
N ASN A 206 13.14 14.54 9.18
CA ASN A 206 13.10 15.79 8.41
C ASN A 206 12.23 15.75 7.14
N GLY A 207 11.71 14.58 6.76
CA GLY A 207 10.91 14.36 5.56
C GLY A 207 11.72 14.31 4.26
N ILE A 208 13.03 14.10 4.33
CA ILE A 208 13.97 14.11 3.20
C ILE A 208 14.74 12.79 3.17
N ASP A 209 14.92 12.21 1.97
CA ASP A 209 15.75 11.02 1.77
C ASP A 209 17.25 11.38 1.83
N ASP A 210 17.77 11.64 3.05
CA ASP A 210 19.18 11.98 3.29
C ASP A 210 19.90 11.08 4.30
N ASP A 211 19.19 10.13 4.91
CA ASP A 211 19.77 9.17 5.87
C ASP A 211 20.37 7.92 5.21
N GLY A 212 20.14 7.71 3.90
CA GLY A 212 20.72 6.62 3.13
C GLY A 212 20.19 5.22 3.51
N GLN A 213 18.94 5.16 3.98
CA GLN A 213 18.30 3.93 4.48
C GLN A 213 17.04 3.60 3.66
N PRO A 214 17.17 2.98 2.47
CA PRO A 214 16.01 2.61 1.66
C PRO A 214 15.21 1.47 2.32
N ILE A 215 13.89 1.51 2.12
CA ILE A 215 12.96 0.47 2.55
C ILE A 215 12.40 -0.22 1.30
N ASN A 216 12.76 -1.50 1.11
CA ASN A 216 12.19 -2.34 0.07
C ASN A 216 11.10 -3.25 0.64
N GLY A 217 10.09 -3.60 -0.16
CA GLY A 217 8.94 -4.41 0.23
C GLY A 217 7.75 -3.60 0.76
N TRP A 218 7.81 -2.26 0.75
CA TRP A 218 6.70 -1.44 1.25
C TRP A 218 5.58 -1.38 0.23
N LYS A 219 4.37 -1.82 0.58
CA LYS A 219 3.24 -1.80 -0.34
C LYS A 219 2.84 -0.38 -0.70
N TYR A 220 2.42 -0.18 -1.95
CA TYR A 220 1.82 1.05 -2.42
C TYR A 220 0.82 0.76 -3.54
N GLU A 221 -0.11 1.69 -3.73
CA GLU A 221 -1.12 1.64 -4.77
C GLU A 221 -1.03 2.90 -5.63
N VAL A 222 -1.32 2.75 -6.93
CA VAL A 222 -1.42 3.88 -7.88
C VAL A 222 -2.78 3.88 -8.53
N PHE A 223 -3.44 5.03 -8.51
CA PHE A 223 -4.73 5.25 -9.14
C PHE A 223 -4.65 6.27 -10.28
N ALA A 224 -5.37 5.98 -11.36
CA ALA A 224 -5.65 6.91 -12.47
C ALA A 224 -7.16 7.14 -12.54
N ASP A 225 -7.61 8.38 -12.33
CA ASP A 225 -9.05 8.73 -12.25
C ASP A 225 -9.85 7.75 -11.37
N ASP A 226 -9.36 7.51 -10.14
CA ASP A 226 -9.91 6.57 -9.13
C ASP A 226 -9.86 5.08 -9.49
N ASN A 227 -9.29 4.69 -10.63
CA ASN A 227 -9.07 3.28 -10.97
C ASN A 227 -7.69 2.82 -10.50
N LEU A 228 -7.64 1.75 -9.71
CA LEU A 228 -6.40 1.10 -9.32
C LEU A 228 -5.71 0.52 -10.57
N ILE A 229 -4.48 0.94 -10.83
CA ILE A 229 -3.69 0.48 -11.98
C ILE A 229 -2.41 -0.26 -11.58
N ILE A 230 -1.88 0.01 -10.38
CA ILE A 230 -0.68 -0.65 -9.84
C ILE A 230 -0.92 -0.97 -8.36
N ASP A 231 -0.68 -2.22 -7.98
CA ASP A 231 -0.55 -2.71 -6.61
C ASP A 231 0.80 -3.43 -6.54
N ALA A 232 1.78 -2.83 -5.86
CA ALA A 232 3.16 -3.25 -5.90
C ALA A 232 3.91 -2.91 -4.60
N GLU A 233 5.20 -3.24 -4.55
CA GLU A 233 6.07 -3.01 -3.41
C GLU A 233 7.31 -2.20 -3.82
N THR A 234 7.79 -1.31 -2.96
CA THR A 234 8.99 -0.50 -3.22
C THR A 234 10.28 -1.34 -3.19
N TYR A 235 11.38 -0.90 -3.78
CA TYR A 235 11.48 0.08 -4.85
C TYR A 235 10.99 -0.53 -6.17
N HIS A 236 10.13 0.18 -6.89
CA HIS A 236 9.63 -0.29 -8.18
C HIS A 236 9.38 0.88 -9.14
N CYS A 237 9.67 0.64 -10.43
CA CYS A 237 9.35 1.56 -11.50
C CYS A 237 8.41 0.86 -12.49
N SER A 238 7.33 1.53 -12.85
CA SER A 238 6.36 1.06 -13.82
C SER A 238 6.28 2.03 -15.00
N VAL A 239 6.15 1.48 -16.19
CA VAL A 239 5.82 2.25 -17.39
C VAL A 239 4.32 2.52 -17.39
N VAL A 240 3.92 3.78 -17.51
CA VAL A 240 2.53 4.24 -17.43
C VAL A 240 2.22 5.23 -18.55
N ASP A 241 0.95 5.53 -18.81
CA ASP A 241 0.56 6.61 -19.72
C ASP A 241 0.98 7.98 -19.12
N PRO A 242 1.26 9.01 -19.93
CA PRO A 242 1.27 10.39 -19.49
C PRO A 242 -0.09 10.76 -18.91
N GLY A 243 -0.09 11.42 -17.76
CA GLY A 243 -1.32 11.66 -17.02
C GLY A 243 -1.08 12.03 -15.58
N THR A 244 -2.16 12.20 -14.84
CA THR A 244 -2.13 12.48 -13.41
C THR A 244 -2.49 11.22 -12.63
N TYR A 245 -1.72 10.94 -11.60
CA TYR A 245 -1.84 9.77 -10.76
C TYR A 245 -1.91 10.17 -9.29
N HIS A 246 -2.62 9.35 -8.52
CA HIS A 246 -2.65 9.39 -7.06
C HIS A 246 -1.88 8.18 -6.55
N VAL A 247 -0.70 8.40 -5.97
CA VAL A 247 0.12 7.35 -5.38
C VAL A 247 -0.13 7.34 -3.88
N ILE A 248 -0.51 6.19 -3.33
CA ILE A 248 -0.86 6.03 -1.93
C ILE A 248 0.08 4.97 -1.32
N GLU A 249 0.78 5.31 -0.25
CA GLU A 249 1.57 4.31 0.46
C GLU A 249 0.69 3.42 1.34
N GLY A 250 1.05 2.15 1.44
CA GLY A 250 0.37 1.19 2.29
C GLY A 250 0.57 1.51 3.77
N THR A 251 -0.43 1.20 4.59
CA THR A 251 -0.33 1.23 6.05
C THR A 251 0.08 -0.14 6.59
N PRO A 252 1.20 -0.26 7.32
CA PRO A 252 1.63 -1.53 7.90
C PRO A 252 0.73 -1.93 9.08
N VAL A 253 0.76 -3.22 9.45
CA VAL A 253 0.02 -3.73 10.61
C VAL A 253 0.61 -3.19 11.92
N GLU A 254 1.91 -2.93 11.94
CA GLU A 254 2.64 -2.43 13.09
C GLU A 254 2.33 -0.95 13.34
N LEU A 255 1.67 -0.66 14.46
CA LEU A 255 1.25 0.69 14.86
C LEU A 255 2.40 1.62 15.28
N THR A 256 3.64 1.14 15.23
CA THR A 256 4.83 1.92 15.61
C THR A 256 5.36 2.78 14.48
N TRP A 257 4.91 2.56 13.25
CA TRP A 257 5.31 3.35 12.09
C TRP A 257 4.61 4.69 12.05
N VAL A 258 5.37 5.74 11.72
CA VAL A 258 4.92 7.11 11.61
C VAL A 258 5.37 7.67 10.26
N HIS A 259 4.45 8.31 9.56
CA HIS A 259 4.73 9.01 8.32
C HIS A 259 5.50 10.30 8.58
N THR A 260 6.54 10.54 7.80
CA THR A 260 7.32 11.79 7.81
C THR A 260 7.27 12.52 6.47
N THR A 261 6.42 12.06 5.56
CA THR A 261 5.99 12.75 4.35
C THR A 261 4.48 12.58 4.19
N ASP A 262 3.88 13.21 3.18
CA ASP A 262 2.49 12.92 2.82
C ASP A 262 2.32 11.44 2.45
N SER A 263 1.28 10.78 2.97
CA SER A 263 0.97 9.38 2.65
C SER A 263 0.23 9.20 1.31
N THR A 264 -0.11 10.31 0.65
CA THR A 264 -0.71 10.34 -0.67
C THR A 264 -0.08 11.48 -1.47
N VAL A 265 0.46 11.15 -2.64
CA VAL A 265 1.13 12.11 -3.52
C VAL A 265 0.44 12.13 -4.88
N ASN A 266 0.07 13.33 -5.32
CA ASN A 266 -0.44 13.55 -6.67
C ASN A 266 0.73 13.85 -7.60
N VAL A 267 0.88 13.08 -8.67
CA VAL A 267 1.96 13.25 -9.64
C VAL A 267 1.40 13.34 -11.05
N THR A 268 1.82 14.35 -11.81
CA THR A 268 1.50 14.46 -13.24
C THR A 268 2.76 14.14 -14.03
N LEU A 269 2.67 13.19 -14.95
CA LEU A 269 3.75 12.73 -15.82
C LEU A 269 3.49 13.17 -17.27
N ALA A 270 4.48 13.79 -17.90
CA ALA A 270 4.48 14.05 -19.34
C ALA A 270 5.05 12.86 -20.13
N ALA A 271 4.88 12.87 -21.45
CA ALA A 271 5.51 11.91 -22.35
C ALA A 271 7.04 11.84 -22.15
N ASP A 272 7.56 10.63 -22.14
CA ASP A 272 8.97 10.28 -21.91
C ASP A 272 9.54 10.79 -20.57
N GLU A 273 8.69 11.27 -19.66
CA GLU A 273 9.11 11.74 -18.35
C GLU A 273 9.33 10.57 -17.39
N THR A 274 10.37 10.67 -16.56
CA THR A 274 10.54 9.81 -15.38
C THR A 274 10.38 10.66 -14.12
N LYS A 275 9.43 10.30 -13.25
CA LYS A 275 9.33 10.87 -11.90
C LYS A 275 9.43 9.78 -10.86
N THR A 276 10.05 10.14 -9.74
CA THR A 276 10.04 9.33 -8.52
C THR A 276 9.12 9.99 -7.51
N VAL A 277 8.22 9.19 -6.92
CA VAL A 277 7.47 9.56 -5.72
C VAL A 277 8.18 8.95 -4.53
N ASP A 278 8.57 9.80 -3.58
CA ASP A 278 9.27 9.41 -2.37
C ASP A 278 8.32 9.44 -1.17
N PHE A 279 8.31 8.36 -0.39
CA PHE A 279 7.62 8.29 0.89
C PHE A 279 8.63 8.08 2.02
N GLY A 280 8.65 8.97 3.01
CA GLY A 280 9.48 8.86 4.23
C GLY A 280 8.67 8.34 5.41
N ASN A 281 9.14 7.28 6.07
CA ASN A 281 8.60 6.85 7.37
C ASN A 281 9.73 6.60 8.36
N LEU A 282 9.37 6.64 9.64
CA LEU A 282 10.19 6.10 10.73
C LEU A 282 9.37 5.19 11.63
N CYS A 283 10.03 4.52 12.56
CA CYS A 283 9.35 3.73 13.57
C CYS A 283 9.77 4.11 14.97
N LEU A 284 8.81 4.01 15.89
CA LEU A 284 8.98 4.30 17.30
C LEU A 284 9.23 3.02 18.11
N GLY A 285 9.97 3.17 19.20
CA GLY A 285 10.26 2.07 20.11
C GLY A 285 10.99 2.52 21.36
N ALA A 286 11.79 1.60 21.90
CA ALA A 286 12.57 1.81 23.10
C ALA A 286 13.80 2.71 22.84
N GLY A 287 14.12 3.57 23.83
CA GLY A 287 15.32 4.40 23.87
C GLY A 287 16.07 4.37 25.22
N GLY A 288 15.66 3.48 26.14
CA GLY A 288 16.29 3.25 27.45
C GLY A 288 15.64 4.00 28.62
N GLY A 289 14.48 4.61 28.42
CA GLY A 289 13.78 5.37 29.47
C GLY A 289 13.42 4.54 30.69
N LEU A 290 13.59 5.11 31.89
CA LEU A 290 13.15 4.54 33.15
C LEU A 290 12.07 5.42 33.79
N THR A 291 11.06 4.76 34.36
CA THR A 291 9.86 5.43 34.87
C THR A 291 10.09 6.14 36.20
N LEU A 292 9.11 6.95 36.61
CA LEU A 292 9.04 7.54 37.95
C LEU A 292 9.13 6.46 39.05
N GLY A 293 8.57 5.28 38.79
CA GLY A 293 8.62 4.13 39.70
C GLY A 293 10.03 3.56 39.87
N PHE A 294 10.88 3.66 38.84
CA PHE A 294 12.30 3.31 38.96
C PHE A 294 13.03 4.35 39.82
N TRP A 295 12.94 5.62 39.46
CA TRP A 295 13.67 6.71 40.12
C TRP A 295 13.25 6.89 41.58
N SER A 296 11.99 6.65 41.92
CA SER A 296 11.55 6.69 43.31
C SER A 296 11.99 5.49 44.16
N ASN A 297 12.37 4.34 43.57
CA ASN A 297 12.66 3.13 44.34
C ASN A 297 14.13 3.06 44.82
N LYS A 298 14.45 2.01 45.60
CA LYS A 298 15.80 1.81 46.16
C LYS A 298 16.92 1.70 45.12
N ASN A 299 16.61 1.17 43.94
CA ASN A 299 17.59 1.03 42.84
C ASN A 299 17.85 2.38 42.17
N GLY A 300 16.81 3.17 41.89
CA GLY A 300 16.96 4.53 41.37
C GLY A 300 17.71 5.44 42.36
N GLN A 301 17.26 5.44 43.62
CA GLN A 301 17.92 6.19 44.69
C GLN A 301 19.37 5.79 44.92
N ALA A 302 19.79 4.56 44.60
CA ALA A 302 21.19 4.16 44.70
C ALA A 302 22.08 4.90 43.69
N LEU A 303 21.53 5.36 42.56
CA LEU A 303 22.24 6.10 41.52
C LEU A 303 22.30 7.60 41.80
N GLU A 304 21.26 8.15 42.42
CA GLU A 304 21.13 9.59 42.69
C GLU A 304 22.29 10.18 43.51
N THR A 305 22.80 11.31 43.04
CA THR A 305 23.94 12.06 43.57
C THR A 305 23.54 13.46 44.03
N ALA A 306 24.42 14.15 44.79
CA ALA A 306 24.19 15.53 45.18
C ALA A 306 24.08 16.48 43.98
N ASN A 307 24.85 16.22 42.91
CA ASN A 307 24.82 17.01 41.68
C ASN A 307 23.47 16.91 40.96
N ASP A 308 22.83 15.73 40.97
CA ASP A 308 21.50 15.56 40.40
C ASP A 308 20.49 16.49 41.08
N PHE A 309 20.53 16.59 42.41
CA PHE A 309 19.61 17.46 43.15
C PHE A 309 19.87 18.96 42.93
N THR A 310 21.13 19.36 42.73
CA THR A 310 21.45 20.73 42.31
C THR A 310 20.81 21.04 40.96
N ASN A 311 20.90 20.12 40.00
CA ASN A 311 20.34 20.33 38.67
C ASN A 311 18.81 20.22 38.65
N LEU A 312 18.21 19.27 39.37
CA LEU A 312 16.76 19.16 39.53
C LEU A 312 16.17 20.45 40.13
N THR A 313 16.86 21.08 41.08
CA THR A 313 16.45 22.37 41.65
C THR A 313 16.44 23.50 40.61
N ASN A 314 17.26 23.41 39.57
CA ASN A 314 17.33 24.40 38.50
C ASN A 314 16.27 24.20 37.40
N LEU A 315 15.51 23.10 37.40
CA LEU A 315 14.50 22.78 36.37
C LEU A 315 13.12 23.43 36.61
N CYS A 316 13.03 24.43 37.48
CA CYS A 316 11.77 25.10 37.83
C CYS A 316 10.64 24.13 38.24
N LEU A 317 10.96 23.00 38.88
CA LEU A 317 9.98 21.99 39.25
C LEU A 317 8.91 22.57 40.20
N ARG A 318 7.66 22.12 40.04
CA ARG A 318 6.49 22.69 40.70
C ARG A 318 5.77 21.68 41.57
N THR A 319 5.41 22.12 42.76
CA THR A 319 4.50 21.41 43.68
C THR A 319 3.04 21.52 43.22
N ALA A 320 2.15 20.78 43.88
CA ALA A 320 0.70 20.83 43.60
C ALA A 320 0.09 22.24 43.75
N THR A 321 0.68 23.11 44.58
CA THR A 321 0.24 24.49 44.79
C THR A 321 0.87 25.48 43.83
N GLY A 322 1.82 25.05 42.99
CA GLY A 322 2.61 25.90 42.09
C GLY A 322 3.85 26.51 42.74
N ALA A 323 4.10 26.27 44.03
CA ALA A 323 5.37 26.64 44.66
C ALA A 323 6.54 25.83 44.08
N ASP A 324 7.76 26.37 44.18
CA ASP A 324 9.00 25.69 43.77
C ASP A 324 9.21 24.38 44.53
N GLN A 325 9.61 23.33 43.82
CA GLN A 325 10.09 22.07 44.38
C GLN A 325 11.62 22.05 44.36
N ASN A 326 12.24 22.62 45.39
CA ASN A 326 13.70 22.71 45.51
C ASN A 326 14.26 21.59 46.40
N PHE A 327 15.43 21.05 46.04
CA PHE A 327 16.11 19.96 46.75
C PHE A 327 17.40 20.47 47.42
N THR A 328 17.27 21.27 48.49
CA THR A 328 18.39 21.95 49.16
C THR A 328 18.88 21.26 50.44
N GLY A 329 18.34 20.08 50.76
CA GLY A 329 18.72 19.32 51.95
C GLY A 329 19.99 18.49 51.78
N THR A 330 20.27 17.64 52.78
CA THR A 330 21.29 16.59 52.64
C THR A 330 20.89 15.59 51.56
N LEU A 331 21.86 14.82 51.04
CA LEU A 331 21.59 13.80 50.03
C LEU A 331 20.46 12.84 50.46
N ALA A 332 20.46 12.35 51.69
CA ALA A 332 19.42 11.44 52.19
C ALA A 332 18.03 12.10 52.27
N GLN A 333 17.97 13.36 52.71
CA GLN A 333 16.72 14.13 52.74
C GLN A 333 16.18 14.38 51.33
N ASN A 334 17.06 14.74 50.39
CA ASN A 334 16.67 14.99 49.00
C ASN A 334 16.17 13.73 48.29
N LYS A 335 16.81 12.56 48.51
CA LYS A 335 16.32 11.26 48.02
C LYS A 335 14.90 10.95 48.53
N THR A 336 14.66 11.23 49.81
CA THR A 336 13.34 11.03 50.45
C THR A 336 12.30 12.02 49.89
N ALA A 337 12.69 13.28 49.69
CA ALA A 337 11.84 14.31 49.13
C ALA A 337 11.48 14.01 47.66
N LEU A 338 12.44 13.56 46.84
CA LEU A 338 12.22 13.21 45.45
C LEU A 338 11.33 11.97 45.32
N ASN A 339 11.58 10.91 46.11
CA ASN A 339 10.67 9.77 46.19
C ASN A 339 9.23 10.21 46.46
N SER A 340 9.04 11.04 47.49
CA SER A 340 7.71 11.54 47.87
C SER A 340 7.10 12.40 46.77
N PHE A 341 7.90 13.25 46.13
CA PHE A 341 7.46 14.13 45.05
C PHE A 341 6.98 13.35 43.83
N LEU A 342 7.79 12.40 43.33
CA LEU A 342 7.46 11.59 42.15
C LEU A 342 6.20 10.74 42.36
N LEU A 343 6.00 10.20 43.56
CA LEU A 343 4.87 9.31 43.86
C LEU A 343 3.55 10.05 44.14
N ASN A 344 3.60 11.32 44.54
CA ASN A 344 2.41 12.10 44.90
C ASN A 344 2.01 13.13 43.82
N ALA A 345 2.81 13.30 42.78
CA ALA A 345 2.51 14.22 41.69
C ALA A 345 1.23 13.84 40.96
N ASN A 346 0.44 14.85 40.57
CA ASN A 346 -0.82 14.65 39.87
C ASN A 346 -1.13 15.81 38.91
N ALA A 347 -2.11 15.60 38.03
CA ALA A 347 -2.46 16.56 36.98
C ALA A 347 -3.51 17.61 37.40
N THR A 348 -3.87 17.72 38.68
CA THR A 348 -4.75 18.80 39.15
C THR A 348 -4.11 20.17 38.87
N ASN A 349 -2.81 20.29 39.14
CA ASN A 349 -1.93 21.28 38.53
C ASN A 349 -1.10 20.56 37.46
N MET A 350 -1.31 20.83 36.17
CA MET A 350 -0.56 20.13 35.11
C MET A 350 0.95 20.34 35.26
N ALA A 351 1.36 21.52 35.74
CA ALA A 351 2.76 21.83 36.02
C ALA A 351 3.38 20.86 37.04
N ASN A 352 2.59 20.36 38.01
CA ASN A 352 3.08 19.38 38.99
C ASN A 352 3.33 18.00 38.38
N MET A 353 2.42 17.51 37.53
CA MET A 353 2.63 16.24 36.82
C MET A 353 3.77 16.33 35.80
N LEU A 354 3.82 17.44 35.04
CA LEU A 354 4.92 17.73 34.12
C LEU A 354 6.27 17.74 34.85
N SER A 355 6.33 18.36 36.02
CA SER A 355 7.55 18.39 36.84
C SER A 355 8.04 17.00 37.24
N ALA A 356 7.15 16.08 37.62
CA ALA A 356 7.53 14.73 37.97
C ALA A 356 8.07 13.94 36.76
N GLN A 357 7.45 14.11 35.59
CA GLN A 357 7.92 13.49 34.34
C GLN A 357 9.26 14.08 33.88
N LEU A 358 9.43 15.39 33.99
CA LEU A 358 10.68 16.09 33.69
C LEU A 358 11.82 15.63 34.60
N ALA A 359 11.57 15.51 35.91
CA ALA A 359 12.57 15.05 36.86
C ALA A 359 13.06 13.62 36.53
N ALA A 360 12.15 12.71 36.19
CA ALA A 360 12.52 11.34 35.79
C ALA A 360 13.33 11.31 34.49
N MET A 361 12.94 12.09 33.48
CA MET A 361 13.69 12.13 32.21
C MET A 361 15.07 12.78 32.38
N TYR A 362 15.16 13.85 33.18
CA TYR A 362 16.45 14.44 33.53
C TYR A 362 17.40 13.39 34.13
N LEU A 363 16.92 12.58 35.07
CA LEU A 363 17.72 11.51 35.68
C LEU A 363 18.08 10.41 34.67
N ASN A 364 17.18 10.08 33.74
CA ASN A 364 17.48 9.17 32.63
C ASN A 364 18.68 9.67 31.81
N VAL A 365 18.73 10.96 31.48
CA VAL A 365 19.87 11.55 30.75
C VAL A 365 21.12 11.62 31.63
N ALA A 366 21.01 12.14 32.85
CA ALA A 366 22.13 12.33 33.77
C ALA A 366 22.87 11.02 34.10
N HIS A 367 22.14 9.89 34.07
CA HIS A 367 22.65 8.56 34.36
C HIS A 367 22.82 7.67 33.12
N ASN A 368 22.94 8.29 31.93
CA ASN A 368 23.21 7.64 30.64
C ASN A 368 22.24 6.49 30.30
N LYS A 369 20.99 6.60 30.73
CA LYS A 369 19.92 5.67 30.36
C LYS A 369 19.30 6.05 29.04
N VAL A 370 19.22 7.35 28.78
CA VAL A 370 18.70 7.95 27.54
C VAL A 370 19.73 8.95 27.02
N SER A 371 19.96 8.97 25.70
CA SER A 371 20.76 10.03 25.08
C SER A 371 19.97 11.33 25.01
N GLY A 372 20.58 12.47 25.37
CA GLY A 372 19.95 13.79 25.19
C GLY A 372 19.66 14.12 23.73
N THR A 373 20.41 13.52 22.79
CA THR A 373 20.17 13.69 21.34
C THR A 373 19.14 12.73 20.78
N ALA A 374 18.61 11.80 21.58
CA ALA A 374 17.58 10.89 21.11
C ALA A 374 16.34 11.68 20.70
N LEU A 375 15.78 11.35 19.53
CA LEU A 375 14.59 11.97 18.99
C LEU A 375 13.36 11.21 19.47
N VAL A 376 12.32 11.94 19.89
CA VAL A 376 11.04 11.36 20.33
C VAL A 376 9.86 12.01 19.64
N HIS A 377 8.80 11.23 19.45
CA HIS A 377 7.52 11.74 18.96
C HIS A 377 6.69 12.32 20.11
N THR A 378 6.16 13.52 19.91
CA THR A 378 5.40 14.29 20.92
C THR A 378 3.90 14.32 20.69
N GLY A 379 3.46 14.11 19.45
CA GLY A 379 2.05 14.26 19.06
C GLY A 379 1.56 15.71 18.95
N GLY A 380 2.48 16.70 18.86
CA GLY A 380 2.13 18.07 18.46
C GLY A 380 2.79 19.22 19.22
N CYS A 381 3.79 18.97 20.06
CA CYS A 381 4.56 20.01 20.76
C CYS A 381 6.07 19.87 20.50
N GLY A 382 6.44 19.32 19.36
CA GLY A 382 7.81 19.23 18.92
C GLY A 382 8.33 20.55 18.35
N ASN A 383 9.58 20.53 17.94
CA ASN A 383 10.28 21.64 17.31
C ASN A 383 10.97 21.25 15.99
N THR A 384 10.87 19.98 15.61
CA THR A 384 11.42 19.41 14.40
C THR A 384 10.47 18.34 13.87
N GLY A 385 10.83 17.75 12.74
CA GLY A 385 9.98 16.85 12.00
C GLY A 385 9.18 17.57 10.91
N PHE A 386 8.74 16.81 9.90
CA PHE A 386 7.90 17.30 8.80
C PHE A 386 6.69 18.12 9.25
N ASP A 387 6.05 17.74 10.36
CA ASP A 387 4.85 18.38 10.92
C ASP A 387 5.11 19.09 12.27
N GLY A 388 6.37 19.15 12.71
CA GLY A 388 6.71 19.66 14.04
C GLY A 388 6.35 18.71 15.20
N SER A 389 6.09 17.42 14.94
CA SER A 389 5.72 16.46 15.99
C SER A 389 6.91 15.82 16.71
N PHE A 390 8.15 16.12 16.32
CA PHE A 390 9.35 15.50 16.90
C PHE A 390 10.21 16.50 17.68
N ILE A 391 10.96 16.01 18.66
CA ILE A 391 11.84 16.82 19.50
C ILE A 391 12.97 15.96 20.05
N THR A 392 14.15 16.56 20.27
CA THR A 392 15.23 15.88 21.01
C THR A 392 14.91 15.86 22.51
N ILE A 393 15.42 14.86 23.24
CA ILE A 393 15.23 14.81 24.70
C ILE A 393 15.79 16.06 25.39
N THR A 394 16.95 16.57 24.95
CA THR A 394 17.52 17.81 25.49
C THR A 394 16.59 19.00 25.30
N ASP A 395 16.04 19.19 24.09
CA ASP A 395 15.12 20.29 23.82
C ASP A 395 13.80 20.13 24.57
N LEU A 396 13.30 18.90 24.73
CA LEU A 396 12.09 18.60 25.49
C LEU A 396 12.25 18.92 26.97
N ILE A 397 13.40 18.58 27.57
CA ILE A 397 13.76 18.96 28.94
C ILE A 397 13.80 20.49 29.06
N GLY A 398 14.43 21.17 28.09
CA GLY A 398 14.50 22.63 28.03
C GLY A 398 13.12 23.30 27.96
N ALA A 399 12.29 22.86 27.01
CA ALA A 399 10.93 23.37 26.80
C ALA A 399 10.06 23.17 28.05
N ALA A 400 10.10 21.99 28.66
CA ALA A 400 9.36 21.71 29.89
C ALA A 400 9.85 22.58 31.05
N SER A 401 11.16 22.72 31.25
CA SER A 401 11.72 23.58 32.31
C SER A 401 11.29 25.03 32.11
N THR A 402 11.43 25.59 30.91
CA THR A 402 11.01 26.97 30.59
C THR A 402 9.53 27.18 30.83
N GLU A 403 8.69 26.26 30.36
CA GLU A 403 7.24 26.32 30.53
C GLU A 403 6.83 26.26 32.02
N LEU A 404 7.50 25.43 32.82
CA LEU A 404 7.29 25.40 34.27
C LEU A 404 7.75 26.69 34.95
N CYS A 405 8.82 27.33 34.48
CA CYS A 405 9.26 28.62 35.00
C CYS A 405 8.17 29.71 34.79
N LEU A 406 7.58 29.76 33.60
CA LEU A 406 6.60 30.75 33.19
C LEU A 406 5.21 30.50 33.78
N HIS A 407 4.78 29.23 33.82
CA HIS A 407 3.40 28.85 34.12
C HIS A 407 3.36 27.81 35.26
N PRO A 408 3.62 28.23 36.52
CA PRO A 408 3.74 27.33 37.67
C PRO A 408 2.42 26.70 38.15
N LEU A 409 1.27 27.30 37.79
CA LEU A 409 -0.05 26.92 38.29
C LEU A 409 -1.05 26.77 37.12
N THR A 410 -1.11 25.58 36.56
CA THR A 410 -1.85 25.25 35.33
C THR A 410 -2.98 24.27 35.64
N LYS A 411 -4.05 24.79 36.25
CA LYS A 411 -5.28 24.04 36.57
C LYS A 411 -6.22 23.94 35.36
N SER A 412 -7.34 23.22 35.50
CA SER A 412 -8.40 23.18 34.50
C SER A 412 -8.85 24.59 34.09
N GLY A 413 -9.05 24.82 32.79
CA GLY A 413 -9.39 26.12 32.21
C GLY A 413 -8.20 27.05 31.93
N SER A 414 -6.97 26.70 32.35
CA SER A 414 -5.79 27.46 31.95
C SER A 414 -5.52 27.32 30.45
N PRO A 415 -5.22 28.42 29.71
CA PRO A 415 -4.86 28.35 28.29
C PRO A 415 -3.55 27.57 28.04
N PHE A 416 -2.68 27.47 29.04
CA PHE A 416 -1.38 26.78 28.93
C PHE A 416 -1.48 25.27 29.19
N ARG A 417 -2.65 24.77 29.62
CA ARG A 417 -2.81 23.38 30.03
C ARG A 417 -2.55 22.39 28.90
N ALA A 418 -3.05 22.68 27.69
CA ALA A 418 -2.88 21.80 26.54
C ALA A 418 -1.40 21.62 26.17
N TYR A 419 -0.63 22.71 26.19
CA TYR A 419 0.80 22.65 25.90
C TYR A 419 1.57 21.86 26.98
N GLN A 420 1.32 22.15 28.27
CA GLN A 420 1.95 21.37 29.36
C GLN A 420 1.55 19.90 29.34
N GLU A 421 0.32 19.59 28.95
CA GLU A 421 -0.16 18.21 28.82
C GLU A 421 0.56 17.47 27.67
N CYS A 422 0.80 18.13 26.55
CA CYS A 422 1.60 17.57 25.46
C CYS A 422 3.04 17.28 25.92
N LEU A 423 3.72 18.26 26.53
CA LEU A 423 5.08 18.06 27.06
C LEU A 423 5.13 16.93 28.10
N LYS A 424 4.13 16.89 29.00
CA LYS A 424 3.99 15.83 30.00
C LYS A 424 3.87 14.48 29.31
N ASN A 425 2.99 14.35 28.31
CA ASN A 425 2.73 13.08 27.65
C ASN A 425 3.93 12.61 26.82
N ALA A 426 4.66 13.53 26.17
CA ALA A 426 5.90 13.21 25.49
C ALA A 426 6.97 12.65 26.45
N LEU A 427 7.16 13.31 27.60
CA LEU A 427 8.09 12.86 28.65
C LEU A 427 7.63 11.54 29.29
N ASP A 428 6.33 11.38 29.54
CA ASP A 428 5.74 10.17 30.10
C ASP A 428 5.96 8.98 29.16
N ASN A 429 5.66 9.12 27.88
CA ASN A 429 5.92 8.08 26.88
C ASN A 429 7.41 7.74 26.80
N ALA A 430 8.29 8.74 26.87
CA ALA A 430 9.73 8.53 26.83
C ALA A 430 10.25 7.85 28.11
N ASN A 431 9.75 8.23 29.28
CA ASN A 431 10.05 7.56 30.55
C ASN A 431 9.49 6.12 30.59
N ASN A 432 8.39 5.85 29.90
CA ASN A 432 7.83 4.51 29.70
C ASN A 432 8.46 3.76 28.51
N ASN A 433 9.46 4.35 27.85
CA ASN A 433 10.30 3.69 26.86
C ASN A 433 9.58 3.28 25.56
N ILE A 434 8.68 4.13 25.03
CA ILE A 434 7.82 3.74 23.88
C ILE A 434 7.80 4.69 22.67
N ASN A 435 8.27 5.93 22.76
CA ASN A 435 8.13 6.93 21.68
C ASN A 435 9.46 7.40 21.07
N PHE A 436 10.53 6.62 21.19
CA PHE A 436 11.84 6.96 20.62
C PHE A 436 11.94 6.54 19.17
N VAL A 437 12.40 7.45 18.30
CA VAL A 437 12.77 7.11 16.93
C VAL A 437 13.87 6.06 16.95
N GLN A 438 13.66 4.96 16.24
CA GLN A 438 14.66 3.90 16.12
C GLN A 438 15.77 4.31 15.13
N PRO A 439 17.00 3.81 15.27
CA PRO A 439 18.10 4.19 14.38
C PRO A 439 18.03 3.53 13.00
N THR A 440 17.23 2.46 12.87
CA THR A 440 17.11 1.64 11.66
C THR A 440 15.66 1.21 11.46
N PRO A 441 15.26 0.88 10.22
CA PRO A 441 13.93 0.34 9.92
C PRO A 441 13.50 -0.78 10.87
N CYS A 442 12.29 -0.67 11.39
CA CYS A 442 11.65 -1.77 12.14
C CYS A 442 11.19 -2.86 11.18
N THR A 443 10.74 -3.99 11.73
CA THR A 443 9.97 -4.96 10.95
C THR A 443 8.62 -4.37 10.58
N PHE A 444 8.11 -4.72 9.39
CA PHE A 444 6.78 -4.33 8.94
C PHE A 444 6.12 -5.50 8.20
N THR A 445 4.80 -5.54 8.25
CA THR A 445 3.95 -6.47 7.52
C THR A 445 2.69 -5.76 7.01
N PHE A 446 2.08 -6.31 5.96
CA PHE A 446 0.81 -5.82 5.42
C PHE A 446 -0.27 -6.89 5.57
N PRO A 447 -1.55 -6.49 5.71
CA PRO A 447 -2.66 -7.43 5.71
C PRO A 447 -2.63 -8.34 4.48
N THR A 448 -2.82 -9.64 4.71
CA THR A 448 -3.06 -10.61 3.65
C THR A 448 -4.55 -10.57 3.29
N ASN A 449 -4.86 -10.34 2.01
CA ASN A 449 -6.22 -10.39 1.49
C ASN A 449 -6.86 -11.78 1.62
#